data_AF-A0A8H8NVH3-F1
#
_entry.id   AF-A0A8H8NVH3-F1
#
_cell.length_a   1.000
_cell.length_b   1.000
_cell.length_c   1.000
_cell.angle_alpha   90.00
_cell.angle_beta   90.00
_cell.angle_gamma   90.00
#
_symmetry.space_group_name_H-M   'P 1'
#
loop_
_entity.id
_entity.type
_entity.pdbx_description
1 polymer ?
#
loop_
_entity_poly.entity_id
_entity_poly.type
_entity_poly.pdbx_seq_one_letter_code
_entity_poly.pdbx_strand_id
1 'polypeptide(L)'
;MSIDPWHDVKNEVQNSLEAATNLRASFLRIQSTASVNSEELNWARNELKGTLAALDADLEDLEESVRIVEEAGGRLFGVEETEVMARRKYVVYVRNQIETMRQEVNTSVPPKSPSTAQMRRSPLADTGPREDEQAEWSRLEQQLEVQRQESTLDTISGTLHTLATQANLIGQEVGEHNELLSELEANVDRSGSKLDSAMKRMKHFIRETEETKSGTWTPMTGIESYLWMLPIFGQPGLDYITGLWAIVLAEYTGEWLMGTKSSQLLASNASPNINFLASINQEAEEQTDNENPTWHFNPTHFVLGLLLLGTVPSSFMPALPTPISPNETTELSVSCVYPPVKTPGTYPSLKDYLIETRTQATRAAKIVLWPEGAVRFSSDEQKKIAFGNVSDIANQHKVWVGVGYEQTFQDQDIYNGVQRVRGHNGLAIFGPGVQPVVYIKQKLVPLVESFSYEKSIVPPPRYPLQLAAPKKHPQGEIWPRTIPLSAAICLDVSAPLAASVPVNKTELGRPALILAPARTWHPEIGKTMFQYASMRATEQGASILWCDGGEGGVSV
;
A
#
# COMPACT_ATOMS: atom_id res chain seq x y z
N MET A 1 -16.28 25.08 11.34
CA MET A 1 -17.45 24.23 11.66
C MET A 1 -17.27 22.95 10.88
N SER A 2 -17.10 21.82 11.55
CA SER A 2 -17.02 20.51 10.89
C SER A 2 -18.38 20.19 10.26
N ILE A 3 -18.39 19.98 8.94
CA ILE A 3 -19.58 19.52 8.22
C ILE A 3 -19.86 18.08 8.68
N ASP A 4 -21.11 17.78 9.01
CA ASP A 4 -21.53 16.44 9.41
C ASP A 4 -21.54 15.50 8.19
N PRO A 5 -20.68 14.46 8.16
CA PRO A 5 -20.59 13.52 7.03
C PRO A 5 -21.88 12.72 6.79
N TRP A 6 -22.81 12.67 7.76
CA TRP A 6 -24.05 11.90 7.67
C TRP A 6 -24.87 12.20 6.41
N HIS A 7 -24.98 13.47 6.01
CA HIS A 7 -25.85 13.86 4.90
C HIS A 7 -25.29 13.40 3.55
N ASP A 8 -23.97 13.34 3.39
CA ASP A 8 -23.33 12.87 2.16
C ASP A 8 -23.53 11.36 1.99
N VAL A 9 -23.29 10.57 3.04
CA VAL A 9 -23.48 9.11 3.02
C VAL A 9 -24.97 8.76 2.88
N LYS A 10 -25.85 9.53 3.52
CA LYS A 10 -27.30 9.39 3.32
C LYS A 10 -27.69 9.58 1.84
N ASN A 11 -27.15 10.61 1.16
CA ASN A 11 -27.45 10.84 -0.26
C ASN A 11 -26.97 9.67 -1.13
N GLU A 12 -25.80 9.10 -0.82
CA GLU A 12 -25.27 7.91 -1.50
C GLU A 12 -26.19 6.70 -1.31
N VAL A 13 -26.63 6.43 -0.08
CA VAL A 13 -27.60 5.35 0.22
C VAL A 13 -28.93 5.59 -0.48
N GLN A 14 -29.40 6.83 -0.60
CA GLN A 14 -30.61 7.14 -1.38
C GLN A 14 -30.44 6.81 -2.86
N ASN A 15 -29.32 7.19 -3.48
CA ASN A 15 -29.05 6.88 -4.88
C ASN A 15 -28.94 5.37 -5.12
N SER A 16 -28.27 4.64 -4.22
CA SER A 16 -28.14 3.19 -4.28
C SER A 16 -29.48 2.48 -4.07
N LEU A 17 -30.35 3.01 -3.19
CA LEU A 17 -31.72 2.50 -3.00
C LEU A 17 -32.60 2.71 -4.25
N GLU A 18 -32.48 3.87 -4.93
CA GLU A 18 -33.17 4.13 -6.19
C GLU A 18 -32.71 3.16 -7.30
N ALA A 19 -31.40 2.91 -7.40
CA ALA A 19 -30.84 1.92 -8.32
C ALA A 19 -31.38 0.52 -8.03
N ALA A 20 -31.38 0.08 -6.77
CA ALA A 20 -31.93 -1.21 -6.35
C ALA A 20 -33.42 -1.32 -6.67
N THR A 21 -34.19 -0.23 -6.49
CA THR A 21 -35.62 -0.19 -6.83
C THR A 21 -35.86 -0.35 -8.34
N ASN A 22 -35.05 0.29 -9.17
CA ASN A 22 -35.11 0.14 -10.62
C ASN A 22 -34.74 -1.29 -11.07
N LEU A 23 -33.70 -1.87 -10.46
CA LEU A 23 -33.30 -3.27 -10.71
C LEU A 23 -34.38 -4.24 -10.28
N ARG A 24 -35.03 -4.02 -9.14
CA ARG A 24 -36.18 -4.79 -8.66
C ARG A 24 -37.34 -4.74 -9.66
N ALA A 25 -37.70 -3.56 -10.17
CA ALA A 25 -38.76 -3.45 -11.17
C ALA A 25 -38.42 -4.21 -12.45
N SER A 26 -37.15 -4.16 -12.88
CA SER A 26 -36.65 -4.94 -14.04
C SER A 26 -36.71 -6.44 -13.78
N PHE A 27 -36.25 -6.88 -12.60
CA PHE A 27 -36.28 -8.29 -12.18
C PHE A 27 -37.70 -8.85 -12.16
N LEU A 28 -38.66 -8.16 -11.54
CA LEU A 28 -40.06 -8.58 -11.49
C LEU A 28 -40.68 -8.66 -12.90
N ARG A 29 -40.34 -7.72 -13.79
CA ARG A 29 -40.79 -7.74 -15.19
C ARG A 29 -40.23 -8.97 -15.92
N ILE A 30 -38.93 -9.23 -15.82
CA ILE A 30 -38.28 -10.38 -16.47
C ILE A 30 -38.82 -11.68 -15.90
N GLN A 31 -39.04 -11.75 -14.58
CA GLN A 31 -39.65 -12.90 -13.92
C GLN A 31 -41.04 -13.23 -14.48
N SER A 32 -41.84 -12.22 -14.82
CA SER A 32 -43.18 -12.42 -15.39
C SER A 32 -43.18 -12.90 -16.85
N THR A 33 -42.09 -12.68 -17.59
CA THR A 33 -42.01 -12.95 -19.05
C THR A 33 -41.07 -14.09 -19.41
N ALA A 34 -40.06 -14.38 -18.60
CA ALA A 34 -38.97 -15.30 -18.92
C ALA A 34 -39.24 -16.73 -18.41
N SER A 35 -38.67 -17.71 -19.10
CA SER A 35 -38.69 -19.10 -18.63
C SER A 35 -37.81 -19.29 -17.38
N VAL A 36 -38.12 -20.30 -16.57
CA VAL A 36 -37.49 -20.55 -15.25
C VAL A 36 -35.96 -20.63 -15.29
N ASN A 37 -35.38 -20.99 -16.45
CA ASN A 37 -33.93 -21.13 -16.66
C ASN A 37 -33.36 -20.08 -17.62
N SER A 38 -34.03 -18.95 -17.83
CA SER A 38 -33.50 -17.87 -18.67
C SER A 38 -32.24 -17.27 -18.04
N GLU A 39 -31.18 -17.14 -18.85
CA GLU A 39 -29.92 -16.49 -18.47
C GLU A 39 -30.16 -15.04 -18.02
N GLU A 40 -31.11 -14.34 -18.67
CA GLU A 40 -31.50 -12.97 -18.32
C GLU A 40 -32.11 -12.87 -16.92
N LEU A 41 -32.88 -13.88 -16.51
CA LEU A 41 -33.52 -13.93 -15.19
C LEU A 41 -32.49 -14.23 -14.10
N ASN A 42 -31.54 -15.12 -14.39
CA ASN A 42 -30.43 -15.40 -13.48
C ASN A 42 -29.49 -14.20 -13.33
N TRP A 43 -29.17 -13.52 -14.42
CA TRP A 43 -28.38 -12.29 -14.40
C TRP A 43 -29.07 -11.19 -13.57
N ALA A 44 -30.35 -10.90 -13.85
CA ALA A 44 -31.11 -9.89 -13.12
C ALA A 44 -31.25 -10.24 -11.61
N ARG A 45 -31.38 -11.53 -11.28
CA ARG A 45 -31.41 -12.00 -9.90
C ARG A 45 -30.08 -11.75 -9.19
N ASN A 46 -28.96 -12.11 -9.81
CA ASN A 46 -27.64 -11.98 -9.21
C ASN A 46 -27.24 -10.50 -9.06
N GLU A 47 -27.54 -9.67 -10.06
CA GLU A 47 -27.30 -8.23 -10.02
C GLU A 47 -28.07 -7.55 -8.87
N LEU A 48 -29.36 -7.89 -8.72
CA LEU A 48 -30.17 -7.39 -7.61
C LEU A 48 -29.67 -7.89 -6.25
N LYS A 49 -29.20 -9.14 -6.15
CA LYS A 49 -28.59 -9.65 -4.91
C LYS A 49 -27.29 -8.91 -4.56
N GLY A 50 -26.44 -8.65 -5.55
CA GLY A 50 -25.19 -7.91 -5.36
C GLY A 50 -25.44 -6.48 -4.88
N THR A 51 -26.35 -5.76 -5.54
CA THR A 51 -26.72 -4.39 -5.14
C THR A 51 -27.37 -4.33 -3.75
N LEU A 52 -28.22 -5.30 -3.38
CA LEU A 52 -28.78 -5.41 -2.03
C LEU A 52 -27.76 -5.83 -0.96
N ALA A 53 -26.64 -6.44 -1.33
CA ALA A 53 -25.56 -6.75 -0.40
C ALA A 53 -24.68 -5.51 -0.13
N ALA A 54 -24.39 -4.73 -1.17
CA ALA A 54 -23.68 -3.45 -1.04
C ALA A 54 -24.48 -2.46 -0.19
N LEU A 55 -25.79 -2.30 -0.46
CA LEU A 55 -26.66 -1.38 0.27
C LEU A 55 -26.84 -1.73 1.75
N ASP A 56 -26.75 -3.02 2.11
CA ASP A 56 -26.82 -3.51 3.49
C ASP A 56 -25.56 -3.14 4.28
N ALA A 57 -24.39 -3.18 3.63
CA ALA A 57 -23.13 -2.74 4.22
C ALA A 57 -23.12 -1.22 4.44
N ASP A 58 -23.58 -0.43 3.46
CA ASP A 58 -23.68 1.03 3.59
C ASP A 58 -24.66 1.43 4.72
N LEU A 59 -25.74 0.66 4.91
CA LEU A 59 -26.71 0.87 5.98
C LEU A 59 -26.14 0.55 7.37
N GLU A 60 -25.27 -0.47 7.48
CA GLU A 60 -24.58 -0.81 8.74
C GLU A 60 -23.67 0.34 9.22
N ASP A 61 -22.97 1.01 8.29
CA ASP A 61 -22.18 2.20 8.58
C ASP A 61 -23.05 3.38 9.05
N LEU A 62 -24.20 3.59 8.42
CA LEU A 62 -25.17 4.61 8.85
C LEU A 62 -25.71 4.31 10.26
N GLU A 63 -25.97 3.06 10.58
CA GLU A 63 -26.44 2.62 11.90
C GLU A 63 -25.43 2.84 13.01
N GLU A 64 -24.18 2.47 12.75
CA GLU A 64 -23.08 2.70 13.68
C GLU A 64 -22.94 4.20 13.97
N SER A 65 -23.06 5.05 12.95
CA SER A 65 -23.00 6.49 13.12
C SER A 65 -24.12 7.04 14.02
N VAL A 66 -25.34 6.52 13.89
CA VAL A 66 -26.47 6.90 14.75
C VAL A 66 -26.25 6.41 16.17
N ARG A 67 -25.76 5.17 16.35
CA ARG A 67 -25.46 4.60 17.68
C ARG A 67 -24.41 5.43 18.42
N ILE A 68 -23.33 5.82 17.75
CA ILE A 68 -22.27 6.66 18.34
C ILE A 68 -22.84 8.01 18.80
N VAL A 69 -23.70 8.64 18.00
CA VAL A 69 -24.32 9.93 18.33
C VAL A 69 -25.32 9.79 19.49
N GLU A 70 -26.05 8.68 19.58
CA GLU A 70 -26.95 8.36 20.70
C GLU A 70 -26.17 8.09 22.01
N GLU A 71 -25.06 7.36 21.95
CA GLU A 71 -24.26 6.98 23.13
C GLU A 71 -23.45 8.15 23.72
N ALA A 72 -22.82 8.96 22.88
CA ALA A 72 -22.01 10.10 23.31
C ALA A 72 -22.83 11.40 23.52
N GLY A 73 -24.10 11.39 23.11
CA GLY A 73 -25.05 12.49 23.22
C GLY A 73 -24.91 13.53 22.11
N GLY A 74 -25.99 13.77 21.36
CA GLY A 74 -25.99 14.64 20.15
C GLY A 74 -25.42 16.05 20.35
N ARG A 75 -25.51 16.60 21.56
CA ARG A 75 -24.94 17.92 21.92
C ARG A 75 -23.42 17.99 21.77
N LEU A 76 -22.71 16.87 21.95
CA LEU A 76 -21.26 16.80 21.82
C LEU A 76 -20.81 16.99 20.36
N PHE A 77 -21.69 16.64 19.41
CA PHE A 77 -21.48 16.75 17.97
C PHE A 77 -22.27 17.90 17.32
N GLY A 78 -22.98 18.71 18.11
CA GLY A 78 -23.83 19.79 17.60
C GLY A 78 -25.08 19.30 16.86
N VAL A 79 -25.49 18.05 17.07
CA VAL A 79 -26.69 17.43 16.45
C VAL A 79 -27.86 17.54 17.42
N GLU A 80 -29.01 18.03 16.94
CA GLU A 80 -30.23 18.15 17.73
C GLU A 80 -30.87 16.77 17.95
N GLU A 81 -31.48 16.54 19.12
CA GLU A 81 -32.18 15.29 19.44
C GLU A 81 -33.27 14.93 18.42
N THR A 82 -33.92 15.94 17.86
CA THR A 82 -34.93 15.79 16.79
C THR A 82 -34.32 15.26 15.50
N GLU A 83 -33.08 15.65 15.19
CA GLU A 83 -32.32 15.17 14.04
C GLU A 83 -31.87 13.73 14.25
N VAL A 84 -31.36 13.37 15.44
CA VAL A 84 -30.99 11.98 15.78
C VAL A 84 -32.18 11.03 15.59
N MET A 85 -33.36 11.43 16.06
CA MET A 85 -34.61 10.68 15.85
C MET A 85 -34.99 10.55 14.38
N ALA A 86 -34.70 11.56 13.55
CA ALA A 86 -34.91 11.49 12.10
C ALA A 86 -33.93 10.52 11.41
N ARG A 87 -32.66 10.50 11.83
CA ARG A 87 -31.66 9.54 11.33
C ARG A 87 -32.06 8.11 11.63
N ARG A 88 -32.46 7.84 12.87
CA ARG A 88 -32.96 6.52 13.30
C ARG A 88 -34.17 6.05 12.47
N LYS A 89 -35.14 6.95 12.23
CA LYS A 89 -36.31 6.62 11.39
C LYS A 89 -35.91 6.31 9.95
N TYR A 90 -34.97 7.05 9.39
CA TYR A 90 -34.49 6.84 8.02
C TYR A 90 -33.80 5.48 7.87
N VAL A 91 -32.91 5.13 8.80
CA VAL A 91 -32.24 3.83 8.84
C VAL A 91 -33.24 2.68 8.87
N VAL A 92 -34.24 2.75 9.77
CA VAL A 92 -35.29 1.71 9.87
C VAL A 92 -36.09 1.60 8.57
N TYR A 93 -36.38 2.72 7.92
CA TYR A 93 -37.07 2.75 6.64
C TYR A 93 -36.28 2.02 5.54
N VAL A 94 -34.97 2.30 5.42
CA VAL A 94 -34.11 1.65 4.41
C VAL A 94 -33.94 0.17 4.70
N ARG A 95 -33.75 -0.23 5.96
CA ARG A 95 -33.71 -1.65 6.36
C ARG A 95 -34.94 -2.42 5.87
N ASN A 96 -36.13 -1.90 6.16
CA ASN A 96 -37.38 -2.55 5.77
C ASN A 96 -37.51 -2.69 4.24
N GLN A 97 -37.02 -1.70 3.48
CA GLN A 97 -36.97 -1.77 2.01
C GLN A 97 -36.04 -2.90 1.52
N ILE A 98 -34.83 -3.00 2.07
CA ILE A 98 -33.86 -4.05 1.73
C ILE A 98 -34.43 -5.44 2.04
N GLU A 99 -34.99 -5.61 3.24
CA GLU A 99 -35.60 -6.89 3.65
C GLU A 99 -36.75 -7.30 2.73
N THR A 100 -37.63 -6.36 2.36
CA THR A 100 -38.72 -6.60 1.42
C THR A 100 -38.19 -7.07 0.07
N MET A 101 -37.18 -6.38 -0.48
CA MET A 101 -36.57 -6.75 -1.77
C MET A 101 -35.85 -8.11 -1.70
N ARG A 102 -35.17 -8.43 -0.60
CA ARG A 102 -34.54 -9.75 -0.40
C ARG A 102 -35.56 -10.88 -0.36
N GLN A 103 -36.70 -10.68 0.31
CA GLN A 103 -37.77 -11.68 0.37
C GLN A 103 -38.36 -11.97 -1.02
N GLU A 104 -38.58 -10.93 -1.82
CA GLU A 104 -39.11 -11.08 -3.20
C GLU A 104 -38.14 -11.81 -4.12
N VAL A 105 -36.84 -11.58 -3.98
CA VAL A 105 -35.82 -12.26 -4.78
C VAL A 105 -35.66 -13.74 -4.39
N ASN A 106 -35.88 -14.08 -3.12
CA ASN A 106 -35.70 -15.43 -2.60
C ASN A 106 -36.95 -16.33 -2.74
N THR A 107 -38.15 -15.77 -2.86
CA THR A 107 -39.42 -16.54 -2.92
C THR A 107 -39.76 -17.10 -4.31
N SER A 108 -38.87 -16.99 -5.31
CA SER A 108 -39.11 -17.41 -6.70
C SER A 108 -39.00 -18.93 -6.94
N VAL A 109 -39.87 -19.76 -6.35
CA VAL A 109 -40.03 -21.20 -6.68
C VAL A 109 -41.44 -21.43 -7.26
N PRO A 110 -41.60 -21.99 -8.48
CA PRO A 110 -42.93 -22.35 -8.99
C PRO A 110 -43.49 -23.63 -8.34
N PRO A 111 -44.82 -23.76 -8.19
CA PRO A 111 -45.45 -24.94 -7.61
C PRO A 111 -45.32 -26.14 -8.57
N LYS A 112 -44.84 -27.28 -8.06
CA LYS A 112 -44.80 -28.55 -8.80
C LYS A 112 -46.19 -29.18 -8.88
N SER A 113 -46.70 -29.37 -10.10
CA SER A 113 -47.83 -30.26 -10.39
C SER A 113 -47.32 -31.68 -10.73
N PRO A 114 -48.04 -32.77 -10.39
CA PRO A 114 -47.59 -34.14 -10.60
C PRO A 114 -48.06 -34.68 -11.97
N SER A 115 -47.24 -35.46 -12.67
CA SER A 115 -47.73 -36.28 -13.78
C SER A 115 -46.99 -37.62 -13.93
N THR A 116 -47.77 -38.67 -13.72
CA THR A 116 -47.60 -40.07 -14.13
C THR A 116 -47.62 -40.22 -15.66
N ALA A 117 -46.76 -41.08 -16.25
CA ALA A 117 -46.98 -41.73 -17.56
C ALA A 117 -45.98 -42.90 -17.71
N GLN A 118 -46.34 -44.18 -17.59
CA GLN A 118 -47.07 -45.05 -18.53
C GLN A 118 -46.47 -45.20 -19.95
N MET A 119 -45.60 -46.21 -20.05
CA MET A 119 -45.49 -47.27 -21.06
C MET A 119 -46.25 -47.10 -22.39
N ARG A 120 -45.53 -47.20 -23.51
CA ARG A 120 -46.05 -47.72 -24.78
C ARG A 120 -44.97 -48.50 -25.54
N ARG A 121 -45.29 -49.77 -25.85
CA ARG A 121 -44.58 -50.66 -26.79
C ARG A 121 -45.25 -50.59 -28.18
N SER A 122 -44.51 -51.00 -29.21
CA SER A 122 -45.04 -51.41 -30.52
C SER A 122 -44.11 -52.46 -31.17
N PRO A 123 -44.60 -53.28 -32.13
CA PRO A 123 -44.32 -54.73 -32.20
C PRO A 123 -43.82 -55.27 -33.57
N LEU A 124 -43.43 -56.55 -33.61
CA LEU A 124 -43.65 -57.64 -34.61
C LEU A 124 -42.46 -58.64 -34.54
N ALA A 125 -42.64 -59.93 -34.20
CA ALA A 125 -43.02 -61.09 -35.04
C ALA A 125 -41.93 -61.40 -36.11
N ASP A 126 -41.42 -62.61 -36.34
CA ASP A 126 -41.94 -63.97 -36.12
C ASP A 126 -40.80 -65.01 -36.33
N THR A 127 -41.01 -66.22 -35.78
CA THR A 127 -40.47 -67.59 -36.06
C THR A 127 -39.38 -67.80 -37.14
N GLY A 128 -38.41 -68.72 -37.05
CA GLY A 128 -38.35 -70.09 -36.52
C GLY A 128 -37.16 -70.86 -37.21
N PRO A 129 -36.86 -72.13 -36.86
CA PRO A 129 -35.48 -72.60 -36.62
C PRO A 129 -35.00 -73.84 -37.42
N ARG A 130 -33.68 -74.10 -37.46
CA ARG A 130 -33.06 -75.45 -37.34
C ARG A 130 -31.53 -75.40 -37.42
N GLU A 131 -30.83 -75.92 -36.40
CA GLU A 131 -29.57 -76.71 -36.47
C GLU A 131 -29.07 -77.01 -35.05
N ASP A 132 -29.44 -78.19 -34.52
CA ASP A 132 -29.46 -78.52 -33.08
C ASP A 132 -28.25 -79.30 -32.52
N GLU A 133 -27.17 -79.57 -33.24
CA GLU A 133 -26.02 -80.29 -32.64
C GLU A 133 -24.80 -79.40 -32.37
N GLN A 134 -24.56 -78.37 -33.19
CA GLN A 134 -23.53 -77.36 -32.92
C GLN A 134 -23.97 -76.41 -31.79
N ALA A 135 -25.27 -76.15 -31.67
CA ALA A 135 -25.85 -75.31 -30.62
C ALA A 135 -25.69 -75.94 -29.24
N GLU A 136 -25.76 -77.28 -29.12
CA GLU A 136 -25.60 -77.96 -27.84
C GLU A 136 -24.15 -77.94 -27.33
N TRP A 137 -23.17 -78.19 -28.19
CA TRP A 137 -21.75 -78.05 -27.83
C TRP A 137 -21.38 -76.61 -27.50
N SER A 138 -21.89 -75.64 -28.27
CA SER A 138 -21.70 -74.21 -27.99
C SER A 138 -22.33 -73.82 -26.65
N ARG A 139 -23.49 -74.40 -26.29
CA ARG A 139 -24.14 -74.17 -24.98
C ARG A 139 -23.34 -74.78 -23.83
N LEU A 140 -22.77 -75.97 -24.03
CA LEU A 140 -21.98 -76.64 -23.00
C LEU A 140 -20.68 -75.88 -22.72
N GLU A 141 -20.04 -75.37 -23.78
CA GLU A 141 -18.85 -74.53 -23.70
C GLU A 141 -19.16 -73.17 -23.06
N GLN A 142 -20.29 -72.55 -23.42
CA GLN A 142 -20.77 -71.33 -22.75
C GLN A 142 -21.07 -71.55 -21.26
N GLN A 143 -21.60 -72.71 -20.85
CA GLN A 143 -21.86 -72.99 -19.43
C GLN A 143 -20.57 -73.16 -18.61
N LEU A 144 -19.54 -73.78 -19.20
CA LEU A 144 -18.24 -73.94 -18.56
C LEU A 144 -17.47 -72.62 -18.44
N GLU A 145 -17.64 -71.71 -19.41
CA GLU A 145 -17.05 -70.37 -19.37
C GLU A 145 -17.83 -69.44 -18.41
N VAL A 146 -19.16 -69.55 -18.32
CA VAL A 146 -20.00 -68.81 -17.35
C VAL A 146 -19.63 -69.17 -15.91
N GLN A 147 -19.40 -70.45 -15.60
CA GLN A 147 -18.97 -70.85 -14.25
C GLN A 147 -17.61 -70.27 -13.85
N ARG A 148 -16.69 -70.08 -14.81
CA ARG A 148 -15.41 -69.41 -14.56
C ARG A 148 -15.58 -67.92 -14.29
N GLN A 149 -16.53 -67.29 -14.98
CA GLN A 149 -16.86 -65.87 -14.80
C GLN A 149 -17.60 -65.60 -13.49
N GLU A 150 -18.35 -66.56 -12.94
CA GLU A 150 -19.12 -66.37 -11.70
C GLU A 150 -18.21 -66.25 -10.46
N SER A 151 -17.14 -67.06 -10.37
CA SER A 151 -16.11 -66.91 -9.33
C SER A 151 -15.30 -65.61 -9.47
N THR A 152 -15.23 -65.06 -10.69
CA THR A 152 -14.53 -63.80 -10.98
C THR A 152 -15.42 -62.60 -10.67
N LEU A 153 -16.73 -62.70 -10.93
CA LEU A 153 -17.71 -61.66 -10.64
C LEU A 153 -17.91 -61.41 -9.14
N ASP A 154 -17.80 -62.43 -8.29
CA ASP A 154 -17.92 -62.22 -6.84
C ASP A 154 -16.75 -61.41 -6.26
N THR A 155 -15.53 -61.71 -6.74
CA THR A 155 -14.31 -60.96 -6.37
C THR A 155 -14.35 -59.53 -6.96
N ILE A 156 -14.81 -59.37 -8.20
CA ILE A 156 -14.98 -58.05 -8.83
C ILE A 156 -16.10 -57.25 -8.14
N SER A 157 -17.20 -57.89 -7.72
CA SER A 157 -18.32 -57.26 -7.01
C SER A 157 -17.88 -56.65 -5.68
N GLY A 158 -17.02 -57.36 -4.92
CA GLY A 158 -16.41 -56.81 -3.70
C GLY A 158 -15.53 -55.57 -3.96
N THR A 159 -14.76 -55.57 -5.06
CA THR A 159 -13.94 -54.40 -5.47
C THR A 159 -14.77 -53.26 -6.06
N LEU A 160 -15.86 -53.55 -6.77
CA LEU A 160 -16.78 -52.54 -7.30
C LEU A 160 -17.60 -51.90 -6.19
N HIS A 161 -17.99 -52.66 -5.17
CA HIS A 161 -18.69 -52.11 -4.01
C HIS A 161 -17.79 -51.17 -3.21
N THR A 162 -16.51 -51.53 -3.03
CA THR A 162 -15.53 -50.66 -2.36
C THR A 162 -15.14 -49.44 -3.22
N LEU A 163 -15.01 -49.59 -4.54
CA LEU A 163 -14.81 -48.45 -5.44
C LEU A 163 -16.04 -47.54 -5.52
N ALA A 164 -17.26 -48.09 -5.47
CA ALA A 164 -18.48 -47.30 -5.47
C ALA A 164 -18.65 -46.53 -4.16
N THR A 165 -18.32 -47.13 -3.01
CA THR A 165 -18.34 -46.41 -1.72
C THR A 165 -17.23 -45.37 -1.64
N GLN A 166 -16.03 -45.66 -2.15
CA GLN A 166 -14.93 -44.70 -2.23
C GLN A 166 -15.22 -43.57 -3.23
N ALA A 167 -15.86 -43.85 -4.37
CA ALA A 167 -16.29 -42.84 -5.33
C ALA A 167 -17.43 -41.97 -4.78
N ASN A 168 -18.31 -42.53 -3.95
CA ASN A 168 -19.37 -41.76 -3.29
C ASN A 168 -18.80 -40.86 -2.18
N LEU A 169 -17.81 -41.34 -1.41
CA LEU A 169 -17.06 -40.53 -0.45
C LEU A 169 -16.25 -39.43 -1.16
N ILE A 170 -15.58 -39.74 -2.26
CA ILE A 170 -14.88 -38.74 -3.08
C ILE A 170 -15.88 -37.74 -3.69
N GLY A 171 -17.08 -38.18 -4.09
CA GLY A 171 -18.12 -37.29 -4.62
C GLY A 171 -18.67 -36.32 -3.58
N GLN A 172 -18.77 -36.75 -2.32
CA GLN A 172 -19.15 -35.88 -1.20
C GLN A 172 -18.03 -34.91 -0.82
N GLU A 173 -16.79 -35.40 -0.72
CA GLU A 173 -15.60 -34.56 -0.43
C GLU A 173 -15.31 -33.54 -1.54
N VAL A 174 -15.54 -33.88 -2.82
CA VAL A 174 -15.42 -32.93 -3.94
C VAL A 174 -16.52 -31.86 -3.89
N GLY A 175 -17.72 -32.23 -3.45
CA GLY A 175 -18.80 -31.26 -3.20
C GLY A 175 -18.43 -30.29 -2.08
N GLU A 176 -17.90 -30.81 -0.98
CA GLU A 176 -17.44 -30.03 0.17
C GLU A 176 -16.24 -29.13 -0.20
N HIS A 177 -15.30 -29.63 -1.00
CA HIS A 177 -14.21 -28.82 -1.56
C HIS A 177 -14.70 -27.72 -2.49
N ASN A 178 -15.77 -27.92 -3.26
CA ASN A 178 -16.31 -26.87 -4.13
C ASN A 178 -17.05 -25.78 -3.34
N GLU A 179 -17.70 -26.15 -2.23
CA GLU A 179 -18.29 -25.21 -1.29
C GLU A 179 -17.22 -24.39 -0.56
N LEU A 180 -16.14 -25.04 -0.11
CA LEU A 180 -14.98 -24.36 0.49
C LEU A 180 -14.22 -23.46 -0.50
N LEU A 181 -14.14 -23.85 -1.78
CA LEU A 181 -13.55 -23.02 -2.82
C LEU A 181 -14.40 -21.78 -3.13
N SER A 182 -15.72 -21.89 -3.10
CA SER A 182 -16.65 -20.76 -3.22
C SER A 182 -16.54 -19.81 -2.02
N GLU A 183 -16.38 -20.34 -0.81
CA GLU A 183 -16.14 -19.53 0.39
C GLU A 183 -14.77 -18.84 0.36
N LEU A 184 -13.75 -19.53 -0.16
CA LEU A 184 -12.42 -18.93 -0.40
C LEU A 184 -12.49 -17.84 -1.48
N GLU A 185 -13.22 -18.06 -2.57
CA GLU A 185 -13.44 -17.08 -3.65
C GLU A 185 -14.17 -15.85 -3.12
N ALA A 186 -15.25 -16.03 -2.36
CA ALA A 186 -15.97 -14.93 -1.71
C ALA A 186 -15.10 -14.16 -0.71
N ASN A 187 -14.23 -14.85 0.03
CA ASN A 187 -13.28 -14.22 0.95
C ASN A 187 -12.13 -13.51 0.22
N VAL A 188 -11.70 -14.03 -0.94
CA VAL A 188 -10.70 -13.39 -1.82
C VAL A 188 -11.30 -12.16 -2.47
N ASP A 189 -12.55 -12.19 -2.95
CA ASP A 189 -13.26 -11.03 -3.50
C ASP A 189 -13.52 -9.96 -2.45
N ARG A 190 -13.91 -10.36 -1.24
CA ARG A 190 -14.03 -9.46 -0.08
C ARG A 190 -12.67 -8.85 0.31
N SER A 191 -11.58 -9.60 0.14
CA SER A 191 -10.22 -9.09 0.37
C SER A 191 -9.76 -8.16 -0.77
N GLY A 192 -10.12 -8.46 -2.02
CA GLY A 192 -9.81 -7.67 -3.21
C GLY A 192 -10.51 -6.31 -3.20
N SER A 193 -11.80 -6.27 -2.87
CA SER A 193 -12.58 -5.03 -2.71
C SER A 193 -12.10 -4.17 -1.53
N LYS A 194 -11.70 -4.80 -0.42
CA LYS A 194 -11.06 -4.10 0.72
C LYS A 194 -9.69 -3.56 0.36
N LEU A 195 -8.89 -4.32 -0.39
CA LEU A 195 -7.59 -3.87 -0.92
C LEU A 195 -7.77 -2.72 -1.90
N ASP A 196 -8.76 -2.76 -2.79
CA ASP A 196 -9.04 -1.67 -3.74
C ASP A 196 -9.52 -0.41 -3.03
N SER A 197 -10.41 -0.55 -2.05
CA SER A 197 -10.84 0.55 -1.18
C SER A 197 -9.69 1.11 -0.36
N ALA A 198 -8.80 0.26 0.17
CA ALA A 198 -7.60 0.68 0.88
C ALA A 198 -6.60 1.38 -0.05
N MET A 199 -6.42 0.90 -1.28
CA MET A 199 -5.61 1.55 -2.31
C MET A 199 -6.21 2.89 -2.73
N LYS A 200 -7.53 3.00 -2.86
CA LYS A 200 -8.23 4.25 -3.19
C LYS A 200 -8.11 5.27 -2.06
N ARG A 201 -8.25 4.85 -0.80
CA ARG A 201 -8.01 5.67 0.40
C ARG A 201 -6.53 5.98 0.58
N MET A 202 -5.62 5.10 0.19
CA MET A 202 -4.17 5.35 0.19
C MET A 202 -3.79 6.35 -0.90
N LYS A 203 -4.34 6.24 -2.11
CA LYS A 203 -4.20 7.25 -3.17
C LYS A 203 -4.80 8.58 -2.72
N HIS A 204 -5.95 8.56 -2.04
CA HIS A 204 -6.56 9.75 -1.45
C HIS A 204 -5.68 10.34 -0.36
N PHE A 205 -5.11 9.51 0.53
CA PHE A 205 -4.21 9.95 1.59
C PHE A 205 -2.88 10.42 1.03
N ILE A 206 -2.33 9.81 -0.03
CA ILE A 206 -1.15 10.29 -0.75
C ILE A 206 -1.47 11.66 -1.36
N ARG A 207 -2.62 11.81 -2.02
CA ARG A 207 -3.07 13.10 -2.56
C ARG A 207 -3.32 14.14 -1.46
N GLU A 208 -3.92 13.76 -0.35
CA GLU A 208 -4.15 14.66 0.79
C GLU A 208 -2.87 14.94 1.58
N THR A 209 -1.91 14.01 1.66
CA THR A 209 -0.60 14.30 2.23
C THR A 209 0.26 15.13 1.29
N GLU A 210 0.09 14.94 -0.02
CA GLU A 210 0.64 15.81 -1.07
C GLU A 210 0.06 17.24 -0.95
N GLU A 211 -1.25 17.37 -0.73
CA GLU A 211 -1.95 18.65 -0.63
C GLU A 211 -1.86 19.31 0.78
N THR A 212 -1.69 18.53 1.86
CA THR A 212 -1.84 19.01 3.26
C THR A 212 -0.57 18.87 4.11
N LYS A 213 0.42 18.05 3.72
CA LYS A 213 1.63 17.78 4.54
C LYS A 213 2.98 17.77 3.81
N SER A 214 3.03 17.69 2.48
CA SER A 214 4.17 18.20 1.73
C SER A 214 3.85 19.63 1.32
N GLY A 215 4.18 20.58 2.20
CA GLY A 215 4.31 21.99 1.81
C GLY A 215 5.48 22.21 0.85
N THR A 216 5.83 21.23 0.01
CA THR A 216 7.02 21.17 -0.81
C THR A 216 6.59 20.87 -2.24
N TRP A 217 6.56 21.91 -3.06
CA TRP A 217 6.13 21.94 -4.45
C TRP A 217 7.36 21.98 -5.37
N THR A 218 8.57 21.95 -4.78
CA THR A 218 9.81 21.74 -5.52
C THR A 218 9.83 20.37 -6.18
N PRO A 219 10.10 20.29 -7.50
CA PRO A 219 10.40 19.00 -8.12
C PRO A 219 11.64 18.37 -7.47
N MET A 220 11.58 17.06 -7.20
CA MET A 220 12.67 16.32 -6.54
C MET A 220 13.94 16.20 -7.41
N THR A 221 13.86 16.58 -8.69
CA THR A 221 14.95 16.50 -9.66
C THR A 221 15.07 17.83 -10.41
N GLY A 222 16.27 18.14 -10.91
CA GLY A 222 16.55 19.39 -11.65
C GLY A 222 16.91 20.61 -10.79
N ILE A 223 17.00 20.45 -9.47
CA ILE A 223 17.38 21.51 -8.50
C ILE A 223 18.78 21.25 -7.92
N GLU A 224 19.58 20.37 -8.53
CA GLU A 224 20.88 19.96 -8.00
C GLU A 224 21.84 21.14 -7.74
N SER A 225 21.77 22.18 -8.57
CA SER A 225 22.56 23.42 -8.42
C SER A 225 22.22 24.26 -7.18
N TYR A 226 21.12 23.96 -6.49
CA TYR A 226 20.64 24.68 -5.32
C TYR A 226 20.69 23.84 -4.04
N LEU A 227 21.16 22.59 -4.10
CA LEU A 227 21.24 21.69 -2.94
C LEU A 227 22.07 22.26 -1.78
N TRP A 228 23.00 23.18 -2.06
CA TRP A 228 23.78 23.88 -1.03
C TRP A 228 22.92 24.69 -0.06
N MET A 229 21.71 25.11 -0.44
CA MET A 229 20.77 25.83 0.44
C MET A 229 20.05 24.91 1.42
N LEU A 230 19.89 23.63 1.09
CA LEU A 230 19.16 22.65 1.89
C LEU A 230 19.67 22.54 3.35
N PRO A 231 20.98 22.45 3.63
CA PRO A 231 21.46 22.40 5.03
C PRO A 231 21.31 23.72 5.80
N ILE A 232 21.12 24.86 5.13
CA ILE A 232 21.06 26.19 5.77
C ILE A 232 19.61 26.63 5.97
N PHE A 233 18.81 26.55 4.91
CA PHE A 233 17.44 27.07 4.86
C PHE A 233 16.38 25.95 4.88
N GLY A 234 16.80 24.68 4.80
CA GLY A 234 15.89 23.54 4.73
C GLY A 234 15.09 23.50 3.42
N GLN A 235 14.00 22.72 3.43
CA GLN A 235 13.04 22.66 2.33
C GLN A 235 12.41 24.00 1.93
N PRO A 236 12.00 24.88 2.88
CA PRO A 236 11.35 26.13 2.52
C PRO A 236 12.23 27.04 1.63
N GLY A 237 13.56 26.95 1.77
CA GLY A 237 14.49 27.69 0.91
C GLY A 237 14.43 27.24 -0.55
N LEU A 238 14.32 25.92 -0.80
CA LEU A 238 14.16 25.39 -2.15
C LEU A 238 12.78 25.72 -2.73
N ASP A 239 11.74 25.67 -1.91
CA ASP A 239 10.37 26.04 -2.30
C ASP A 239 10.30 27.48 -2.79
N TYR A 240 10.95 28.39 -2.08
CA TYR A 240 11.02 29.79 -2.49
C TYR A 240 11.73 29.98 -3.83
N ILE A 241 12.86 29.28 -4.04
CA ILE A 241 13.64 29.35 -5.28
C ILE A 241 12.88 28.77 -6.47
N THR A 242 12.17 27.67 -6.26
CA THR A 242 11.31 27.07 -7.29
C THR A 242 10.17 28.01 -7.66
N GLY A 243 9.54 28.66 -6.67
CA GLY A 243 8.53 29.69 -6.91
C GLY A 243 9.08 30.88 -7.71
N LEU A 244 10.29 31.34 -7.41
CA LEU A 244 10.94 32.40 -8.19
C LEU A 244 11.22 31.98 -9.65
N TRP A 245 11.66 30.74 -9.88
CA TRP A 245 11.80 30.20 -11.24
C TRP A 245 10.46 30.12 -11.96
N ALA A 246 9.39 29.71 -11.28
CA ALA A 246 8.05 29.67 -11.85
C ALA A 246 7.55 31.07 -12.25
N ILE A 247 7.82 32.09 -11.44
CA ILE A 247 7.49 33.50 -11.77
C ILE A 247 8.25 33.95 -13.03
N VAL A 248 9.56 33.67 -13.11
CA VAL A 248 10.35 34.04 -14.29
C VAL A 248 9.79 33.32 -15.53
N LEU A 249 9.56 32.01 -15.46
CA LEU A 249 9.01 31.25 -16.57
C LEU A 249 7.61 31.73 -16.99
N ALA A 250 6.75 32.08 -16.03
CA ALA A 250 5.42 32.61 -16.32
C ALA A 250 5.48 33.95 -17.07
N GLU A 251 6.38 34.86 -16.72
CA GLU A 251 6.51 36.14 -17.42
C GLU A 251 7.02 35.94 -18.86
N TYR A 252 8.08 35.15 -19.03
CA TYR A 252 8.67 34.91 -20.35
C TYR A 252 7.73 34.13 -21.28
N THR A 253 7.01 33.14 -20.76
CA THR A 253 6.01 32.38 -21.55
C THR A 253 4.74 33.19 -21.77
N GLY A 254 4.36 34.05 -20.82
CA GLY A 254 3.22 34.96 -20.93
C GLY A 254 3.41 35.98 -22.05
N GLU A 255 4.58 36.63 -22.12
CA GLU A 255 4.90 37.55 -23.23
C GLU A 255 4.95 36.84 -24.59
N TRP A 256 5.47 35.61 -24.62
CA TRP A 256 5.52 34.79 -25.83
C TRP A 256 4.14 34.32 -26.31
N LEU A 257 3.27 33.92 -25.37
CA LEU A 257 1.94 33.36 -25.66
C LEU A 257 0.87 34.44 -25.92
N MET A 258 0.89 35.54 -25.16
CA MET A 258 -0.13 36.61 -25.26
C MET A 258 0.24 37.71 -26.27
N GLY A 259 1.50 37.77 -26.71
CA GLY A 259 2.01 38.79 -27.61
C GLY A 259 2.09 40.18 -26.97
N THR A 260 3.15 40.94 -27.27
CA THR A 260 3.50 42.22 -26.61
C THR A 260 2.41 43.30 -26.55
N LYS A 261 1.35 43.20 -27.37
CA LYS A 261 0.23 44.15 -27.42
C LYS A 261 -0.82 43.97 -26.32
N SER A 262 -0.95 42.78 -25.73
CA SER A 262 -1.96 42.52 -24.69
C SER A 262 -1.49 42.95 -23.29
N SER A 263 -0.18 42.91 -23.03
CA SER A 263 0.45 43.33 -21.76
C SER A 263 0.27 44.83 -21.48
N GLN A 264 0.34 45.68 -22.51
CA GLN A 264 0.12 47.13 -22.38
C GLN A 264 -1.32 47.48 -21.99
N LEU A 265 -2.32 46.69 -22.41
CA LEU A 265 -3.74 46.91 -22.09
C LEU A 265 -4.10 46.48 -20.66
N LEU A 266 -3.35 45.53 -20.08
CA LEU A 266 -3.55 45.10 -18.69
C LEU A 266 -2.78 46.00 -17.70
N ALA A 267 -1.60 46.48 -18.08
CA ALA A 267 -0.82 47.41 -17.27
C ALA A 267 -1.49 48.79 -17.10
N SER A 268 -2.24 49.28 -18.11
CA SER A 268 -2.94 50.56 -18.01
C SER A 268 -4.13 50.56 -17.04
N ASN A 269 -4.64 49.38 -16.67
CA ASN A 269 -5.83 49.25 -15.82
C ASN A 269 -5.54 48.78 -14.38
N ALA A 270 -4.25 48.60 -14.03
CA ALA A 270 -3.84 48.09 -12.73
C ALA A 270 -3.10 49.14 -11.88
N SER A 271 -3.71 50.31 -11.69
CA SER A 271 -3.36 51.20 -10.57
C SER A 271 -4.59 51.40 -9.68
N PRO A 272 -4.56 50.98 -8.40
CA PRO A 272 -5.67 51.25 -7.50
C PRO A 272 -5.48 52.65 -6.95
N ASN A 273 -6.21 53.64 -7.45
CA ASN A 273 -6.55 54.81 -6.66
C ASN A 273 -7.89 55.40 -7.10
N ILE A 274 -8.81 55.31 -6.14
CA ILE A 274 -10.16 55.85 -6.11
C ILE A 274 -10.10 57.36 -6.33
N ASN A 275 -10.78 57.86 -7.36
CA ASN A 275 -11.34 59.22 -7.41
C ASN A 275 -12.42 59.27 -8.50
N PHE A 276 -13.61 58.79 -8.16
CA PHE A 276 -14.79 58.70 -9.05
C PHE A 276 -15.53 60.03 -9.22
N LEU A 277 -15.05 61.17 -8.70
CA LEU A 277 -15.74 62.46 -8.83
C LEU A 277 -14.76 63.64 -8.92
N ALA A 278 -14.14 63.82 -10.09
CA ALA A 278 -13.64 65.12 -10.52
C ALA A 278 -14.22 65.41 -11.92
N SER A 279 -15.01 66.46 -11.95
CA SER A 279 -15.87 66.94 -13.02
C SER A 279 -15.13 67.40 -14.28
N ILE A 280 -15.72 67.08 -15.43
CA ILE A 280 -16.12 67.97 -16.55
C ILE A 280 -15.17 69.14 -16.87
N ASN A 281 -14.71 69.15 -18.13
CA ASN A 281 -13.96 70.16 -18.90
C ASN A 281 -12.44 70.10 -18.80
N GLN A 282 -11.79 69.54 -19.81
CA GLN A 282 -10.92 70.37 -20.66
C GLN A 282 -10.58 69.69 -21.99
N GLU A 283 -10.36 70.56 -22.96
CA GLU A 283 -10.27 70.33 -24.40
C GLU A 283 -9.08 69.45 -24.80
N ALA A 284 -9.23 68.87 -25.99
CA ALA A 284 -8.17 68.17 -26.69
C ALA A 284 -6.99 69.11 -26.97
N GLU A 285 -5.85 68.85 -26.34
CA GLU A 285 -4.54 69.30 -26.80
C GLU A 285 -3.61 68.08 -26.92
N GLU A 286 -3.17 67.86 -28.16
CA GLU A 286 -2.22 66.84 -28.57
C GLU A 286 -0.81 67.37 -28.24
N GLN A 287 -0.30 67.05 -27.04
CA GLN A 287 1.07 67.39 -26.64
C GLN A 287 2.01 66.20 -26.92
N THR A 288 2.97 66.44 -27.80
CA THR A 288 4.08 65.54 -28.10
C THR A 288 5.13 65.65 -27.01
N ASP A 289 5.11 64.73 -26.05
CA ASP A 289 6.14 64.64 -25.03
C ASP A 289 7.38 63.91 -25.55
N ASN A 290 8.50 64.64 -25.54
CA ASN A 290 9.85 64.11 -25.71
C ASN A 290 10.19 63.18 -24.55
N GLU A 291 10.19 61.86 -24.78
CA GLU A 291 10.68 60.89 -23.81
C GLU A 291 12.21 60.92 -23.73
N ASN A 292 12.73 61.36 -22.57
CA ASN A 292 14.08 60.99 -22.15
C ASN A 292 14.08 59.49 -21.80
N PRO A 293 15.09 58.70 -22.20
CA PRO A 293 15.10 57.26 -21.92
C PRO A 293 15.37 57.03 -20.44
N THR A 294 14.30 56.86 -19.65
CA THR A 294 14.42 56.31 -18.30
C THR A 294 14.67 54.82 -18.43
N TRP A 295 15.81 54.35 -17.92
CA TRP A 295 16.13 52.93 -17.83
C TRP A 295 15.08 52.22 -16.97
N HIS A 296 14.06 51.63 -17.59
CA HIS A 296 13.09 50.81 -16.90
C HIS A 296 13.77 49.50 -16.49
N PHE A 297 14.16 49.40 -15.22
CA PHE A 297 14.59 48.13 -14.64
C PHE A 297 13.39 47.18 -14.59
N ASN A 298 13.38 46.18 -15.46
CA ASN A 298 12.38 45.12 -15.38
C ASN A 298 12.73 44.22 -14.18
N PRO A 299 11.90 44.17 -13.12
CA PRO A 299 12.20 43.40 -11.91
C PRO A 299 12.41 41.90 -12.19
N THR A 300 11.83 41.38 -13.27
CA THR A 300 11.97 39.97 -13.67
C THR A 300 13.39 39.62 -14.14
N HIS A 301 14.07 40.52 -14.87
CA HIS A 301 15.47 40.33 -15.25
C HIS A 301 16.41 40.39 -14.04
N PHE A 302 16.08 41.20 -13.03
CA PHE A 302 16.83 41.26 -11.77
C PHE A 302 16.69 39.93 -10.99
N VAL A 303 15.49 39.39 -10.89
CA VAL A 303 15.22 38.09 -10.25
C VAL A 303 15.94 36.95 -11.00
N LEU A 304 15.87 36.93 -12.34
CA LEU A 304 16.60 35.95 -13.15
C LEU A 304 18.12 36.02 -12.91
N GLY A 305 18.69 37.22 -12.86
CA GLY A 305 20.10 37.42 -12.54
C GLY A 305 20.48 36.88 -11.16
N LEU A 306 19.63 37.10 -10.16
CA LEU A 306 19.85 36.60 -8.80
C LEU A 306 19.75 35.07 -8.73
N LEU A 307 18.79 34.47 -9.43
CA LEU A 307 18.66 33.01 -9.52
C LEU A 307 19.89 32.36 -10.17
N LEU A 308 20.34 32.89 -11.30
CA LEU A 308 21.56 32.41 -11.97
C LEU A 308 22.79 32.54 -11.06
N LEU A 309 22.91 33.64 -10.32
CA LEU A 309 23.98 33.82 -9.34
C LEU A 309 23.88 32.81 -8.17
N GLY A 310 22.67 32.45 -7.77
CA GLY A 310 22.38 31.40 -6.78
C GLY A 310 22.81 29.99 -7.18
N THR A 311 23.12 29.74 -8.46
CA THR A 311 23.71 28.46 -8.91
C THR A 311 25.23 28.38 -8.70
N VAL A 312 25.91 29.53 -8.58
CA VAL A 312 27.39 29.60 -8.50
C VAL A 312 27.96 28.82 -7.30
N PRO A 313 27.37 28.85 -6.08
CA PRO A 313 27.89 28.10 -4.94
C PRO A 313 27.98 26.59 -5.17
N SER A 314 27.15 26.01 -6.04
CA SER A 314 27.21 24.57 -6.36
C SER A 314 28.53 24.14 -7.01
N SER A 315 29.23 25.05 -7.69
CA SER A 315 30.52 24.76 -8.31
C SER A 315 31.67 24.67 -7.28
N PHE A 316 31.48 25.28 -6.10
CA PHE A 316 32.48 25.31 -5.02
C PHE A 316 32.11 24.38 -3.86
N MET A 317 30.83 24.00 -3.75
CA MET A 317 30.30 23.03 -2.79
C MET A 317 29.61 21.89 -3.55
N PRO A 318 30.38 21.01 -4.21
CA PRO A 318 29.79 19.86 -4.89
C PRO A 318 29.04 18.98 -3.89
N ALA A 319 27.76 18.72 -4.15
CA ALA A 319 26.96 17.72 -3.45
C ALA A 319 27.33 16.28 -3.84
N LEU A 320 28.15 16.12 -4.87
CA LEU A 320 28.68 14.84 -5.32
C LEU A 320 29.86 14.42 -4.41
N PRO A 321 30.00 13.12 -4.10
CA PRO A 321 31.09 12.64 -3.27
C PRO A 321 32.45 12.98 -3.89
N THR A 322 33.40 13.35 -3.04
CA THR A 322 34.80 13.53 -3.44
C THR A 322 35.32 12.29 -4.18
N PRO A 323 36.25 12.44 -5.14
CA PRO A 323 36.79 11.32 -5.91
C PRO A 323 37.28 10.17 -5.02
N ILE A 324 37.33 8.96 -5.55
CA ILE A 324 37.49 7.67 -4.83
C ILE A 324 38.81 7.54 -4.00
N SER A 325 39.74 8.50 -4.06
CA SER A 325 40.97 8.47 -3.23
C SER A 325 41.58 9.84 -2.95
N PRO A 326 41.06 10.63 -2.00
CA PRO A 326 41.86 11.57 -1.26
C PRO A 326 42.54 10.87 -0.08
N ASN A 327 43.75 11.29 0.26
CA ASN A 327 44.55 10.73 1.37
C ASN A 327 43.94 10.99 2.77
N GLU A 328 42.83 11.73 2.86
CA GLU A 328 42.17 12.12 4.12
C GLU A 328 40.85 11.37 4.39
N THR A 329 40.38 10.53 3.47
CA THR A 329 39.11 9.77 3.62
C THR A 329 39.35 8.31 3.95
N THR A 330 38.59 7.79 4.92
CA THR A 330 38.54 6.36 5.22
C THR A 330 37.47 5.69 4.37
N GLU A 331 37.84 4.70 3.56
CA GLU A 331 36.88 3.87 2.83
C GLU A 331 36.03 3.05 3.81
N LEU A 332 34.71 3.15 3.67
CA LEU A 332 33.74 2.37 4.44
C LEU A 332 32.93 1.49 3.49
N SER A 333 33.22 0.20 3.47
CA SER A 333 32.44 -0.77 2.70
C SER A 333 31.14 -1.12 3.44
N VAL A 334 30.02 -0.92 2.76
CA VAL A 334 28.65 -1.23 3.23
C VAL A 334 27.98 -2.22 2.28
N SER A 335 27.04 -3.02 2.77
CA SER A 335 26.30 -3.99 1.94
C SER A 335 24.87 -4.15 2.40
N CYS A 336 23.95 -4.26 1.45
CA CYS A 336 22.60 -4.79 1.66
C CYS A 336 22.61 -6.31 1.58
N VAL A 337 21.72 -6.99 2.32
CA VAL A 337 21.63 -8.46 2.35
C VAL A 337 20.40 -8.92 1.59
N TYR A 338 20.63 -9.58 0.46
CA TYR A 338 19.58 -10.18 -0.38
C TYR A 338 19.89 -11.66 -0.62
N PRO A 339 19.38 -12.56 0.24
CA PRO A 339 19.58 -13.98 0.03
C PRO A 339 18.84 -14.45 -1.22
N PRO A 340 19.41 -15.40 -1.99
CA PRO A 340 18.74 -15.93 -3.17
C PRO A 340 17.47 -16.69 -2.78
N VAL A 341 16.37 -16.37 -3.46
CA VAL A 341 15.08 -17.04 -3.28
C VAL A 341 15.12 -18.40 -3.99
N LYS A 342 14.97 -19.49 -3.23
CA LYS A 342 15.03 -20.87 -3.77
C LYS A 342 13.76 -21.27 -4.52
N THR A 343 12.62 -20.73 -4.11
CA THR A 343 11.29 -21.03 -4.65
C THR A 343 10.57 -19.72 -4.98
N PRO A 344 10.15 -19.48 -6.23
CA PRO A 344 9.43 -18.26 -6.62
C PRO A 344 8.21 -18.03 -5.71
N GLY A 345 8.01 -16.80 -5.26
CA GLY A 345 6.91 -16.43 -4.34
C GLY A 345 7.14 -16.73 -2.86
N THR A 346 8.31 -17.25 -2.47
CA THR A 346 8.66 -17.48 -1.05
C THR A 346 9.65 -16.44 -0.52
N TYR A 347 9.59 -16.17 0.78
CA TYR A 347 10.51 -15.26 1.46
C TYR A 347 11.73 -16.00 2.02
N PRO A 348 12.94 -15.40 2.00
CA PRO A 348 14.13 -16.00 2.59
C PRO A 348 13.96 -16.25 4.09
N SER A 349 14.47 -17.37 4.57
CA SER A 349 14.44 -17.71 5.99
C SER A 349 15.53 -16.98 6.78
N LEU A 350 15.41 -16.92 8.11
CA LEU A 350 16.47 -16.41 8.99
C LEU A 350 17.83 -17.08 8.70
N LYS A 351 17.85 -18.38 8.40
CA LYS A 351 19.07 -19.11 8.09
C LYS A 351 19.73 -18.59 6.80
N ASP A 352 18.93 -18.27 5.78
CA ASP A 352 19.44 -17.74 4.51
C ASP A 352 20.06 -16.35 4.72
N TYR A 353 19.41 -15.48 5.50
CA TYR A 353 19.97 -14.17 5.90
C TYR A 353 21.27 -14.30 6.69
N LEU A 354 21.36 -15.24 7.64
CA LEU A 354 22.59 -15.46 8.42
C LEU A 354 23.74 -15.95 7.53
N ILE A 355 23.47 -16.81 6.55
CA ILE A 355 24.48 -17.29 5.59
C ILE A 355 24.96 -16.12 4.73
N GLU A 356 24.04 -15.35 4.16
CA GLU A 356 24.39 -14.22 3.29
C GLU A 356 25.15 -13.14 4.07
N THR A 357 24.78 -12.88 5.32
CA THR A 357 25.50 -11.96 6.21
C THR A 357 26.96 -12.38 6.42
N ARG A 358 27.23 -13.68 6.64
CA ARG A 358 28.61 -14.18 6.75
C ARG A 358 29.39 -14.02 5.44
N THR A 359 28.73 -14.25 4.31
CA THR A 359 29.32 -14.05 2.98
C THR A 359 29.74 -12.60 2.79
N GLN A 360 28.85 -11.64 3.06
CA GLN A 360 29.12 -10.21 2.90
C GLN A 360 30.18 -9.71 3.90
N ALA A 361 30.12 -10.16 5.16
CA ALA A 361 31.14 -9.83 6.16
C ALA A 361 32.54 -10.34 5.77
N THR A 362 32.62 -11.49 5.10
CA THR A 362 33.89 -12.04 4.60
C THR A 362 34.42 -11.29 3.38
N ARG A 363 33.52 -10.70 2.56
CA ARG A 363 33.85 -9.85 1.40
C ARG A 363 34.27 -8.41 1.78
N ALA A 364 34.66 -8.20 3.03
CA ALA A 364 35.15 -6.95 3.60
C ALA A 364 34.10 -5.86 3.90
N ALA A 365 32.80 -6.17 3.84
CA ALA A 365 31.77 -5.25 4.32
C ALA A 365 31.93 -5.00 5.83
N LYS A 366 31.95 -3.72 6.23
CA LYS A 366 32.02 -3.29 7.64
C LYS A 366 30.64 -3.07 8.25
N ILE A 367 29.67 -2.73 7.41
CA ILE A 367 28.27 -2.58 7.78
C ILE A 367 27.43 -3.41 6.83
N VAL A 368 26.53 -4.20 7.39
CA VAL A 368 25.63 -5.09 6.66
C VAL A 368 24.21 -4.79 7.10
N LEU A 369 23.31 -4.48 6.18
CA LEU A 369 21.93 -4.09 6.47
C LEU A 369 20.94 -5.06 5.81
N TRP A 370 20.02 -5.60 6.62
CA TRP A 370 18.92 -6.42 6.16
C TRP A 370 17.73 -5.53 5.82
N PRO A 371 16.93 -5.88 4.79
CA PRO A 371 15.75 -5.10 4.42
C PRO A 371 14.69 -5.12 5.53
N GLU A 372 13.69 -4.26 5.37
CA GLU A 372 12.58 -4.16 6.31
C GLU A 372 11.77 -5.46 6.36
N GLY A 373 11.42 -5.92 7.57
CA GLY A 373 10.67 -7.15 7.75
C GLY A 373 11.39 -8.40 7.20
N ALA A 374 12.72 -8.39 7.15
CA ALA A 374 13.52 -9.53 6.69
C ALA A 374 13.24 -10.80 7.49
N VAL A 375 13.00 -10.65 8.80
CA VAL A 375 12.64 -11.76 9.70
C VAL A 375 11.43 -11.40 10.56
N ARG A 376 10.60 -12.41 10.83
CA ARG A 376 9.38 -12.27 11.62
C ARG A 376 9.48 -13.09 12.90
N PHE A 377 9.09 -12.52 14.02
CA PHE A 377 9.10 -13.18 15.33
C PHE A 377 7.72 -13.20 15.94
N SER A 378 7.27 -14.38 16.36
CA SER A 378 5.99 -14.54 17.05
C SER A 378 6.13 -14.58 18.58
N SER A 379 7.34 -14.77 19.11
CA SER A 379 7.61 -14.72 20.54
C SER A 379 8.98 -14.09 20.84
N ASP A 380 9.13 -13.59 22.07
CA ASP A 380 10.37 -12.98 22.54
C ASP A 380 11.52 -13.99 22.65
N GLU A 381 11.23 -15.27 22.91
CA GLU A 381 12.22 -16.34 22.96
C GLU A 381 12.84 -16.58 21.58
N GLN A 382 12.01 -16.65 20.53
CA GLN A 382 12.49 -16.80 19.16
C GLN A 382 13.38 -15.61 18.75
N LYS A 383 12.94 -14.39 19.08
CA LYS A 383 13.70 -13.17 18.84
C LYS A 383 15.05 -13.21 19.57
N LYS A 384 15.07 -13.60 20.85
CA LYS A 384 16.30 -13.66 21.65
C LYS A 384 17.33 -14.65 21.08
N ILE A 385 16.87 -15.82 20.62
CA ILE A 385 17.73 -16.83 19.98
C ILE A 385 18.31 -16.28 18.67
N ALA A 386 17.47 -15.67 17.83
CA ALA A 386 17.91 -15.09 16.57
C ALA A 386 18.92 -13.95 16.78
N PHE A 387 18.67 -13.08 17.76
CA PHE A 387 19.55 -11.97 18.10
C PHE A 387 20.89 -12.45 18.66
N GLY A 388 20.91 -13.55 19.42
CA GLY A 388 22.13 -14.23 19.84
C GLY A 388 23.00 -14.64 18.64
N ASN A 389 22.39 -15.34 17.67
CA ASN A 389 23.11 -15.79 16.47
C ASN A 389 23.68 -14.63 15.63
N VAL A 390 22.95 -13.52 15.52
CA VAL A 390 23.44 -12.33 14.80
C VAL A 390 24.57 -11.65 15.57
N SER A 391 24.43 -11.53 16.90
CA SER A 391 25.48 -10.99 17.77
C SER A 391 26.77 -11.79 17.66
N ASP A 392 26.69 -13.12 17.60
CA ASP A 392 27.86 -13.98 17.44
C ASP A 392 28.59 -13.70 16.11
N ILE A 393 27.85 -13.53 15.01
CA ILE A 393 28.41 -13.17 13.70
C ILE A 393 29.07 -11.79 13.75
N ALA A 394 28.40 -10.79 14.32
CA ALA A 394 28.93 -9.44 14.47
C ALA A 394 30.25 -9.44 15.25
N ASN A 395 30.31 -10.23 16.34
CA ASN A 395 31.49 -10.37 17.18
C ASN A 395 32.65 -11.14 16.52
N GLN A 396 32.33 -12.21 15.79
CA GLN A 396 33.29 -13.08 15.12
C GLN A 396 33.96 -12.35 13.94
N HIS A 397 33.15 -11.68 13.10
CA HIS A 397 33.65 -11.02 11.88
C HIS A 397 34.00 -9.54 12.10
N LYS A 398 33.80 -8.99 13.30
CA LYS A 398 34.01 -7.57 13.63
C LYS A 398 33.26 -6.65 12.65
N VAL A 399 32.00 -6.98 12.41
CA VAL A 399 31.09 -6.32 11.47
C VAL A 399 29.88 -5.77 12.21
N TRP A 400 29.33 -4.66 11.72
CA TRP A 400 28.07 -4.11 12.22
C TRP A 400 26.92 -4.65 11.39
N VAL A 401 25.87 -5.13 12.05
CA VAL A 401 24.71 -5.75 11.37
C VAL A 401 23.45 -5.01 11.78
N GLY A 402 22.73 -4.44 10.81
CA GLY A 402 21.38 -3.91 10.99
C GLY A 402 20.36 -4.97 10.56
N VAL A 403 19.47 -5.37 11.45
CA VAL A 403 18.44 -6.39 11.22
C VAL A 403 17.07 -5.74 11.25
N GLY A 404 16.45 -5.59 10.07
CA GLY A 404 15.02 -5.26 9.97
C GLY A 404 14.18 -6.48 10.35
N TYR A 405 13.26 -6.30 11.29
CA TYR A 405 12.40 -7.38 11.78
C TYR A 405 10.98 -6.90 12.08
N GLU A 406 10.05 -7.84 12.01
CA GLU A 406 8.68 -7.66 12.48
C GLU A 406 8.47 -8.57 13.70
N GLN A 407 7.81 -8.06 14.73
CA GLN A 407 7.40 -8.84 15.88
C GLN A 407 5.90 -8.71 16.09
N THR A 408 5.21 -9.84 16.28
CA THR A 408 3.81 -9.87 16.69
C THR A 408 3.72 -10.19 18.17
N PHE A 409 2.88 -9.48 18.92
CA PHE A 409 2.53 -9.81 20.29
C PHE A 409 1.29 -10.73 20.29
N GLN A 410 1.35 -11.80 21.09
CA GLN A 410 0.14 -12.56 21.40
C GLN A 410 -0.62 -11.79 22.47
N ASP A 411 -1.68 -11.09 22.06
CA ASP A 411 -2.56 -10.37 22.98
C ASP A 411 -3.34 -11.40 23.82
N GLN A 412 -3.24 -11.31 25.16
CA GLN A 412 -4.05 -12.11 26.09
C GLN A 412 -5.45 -11.51 26.26
N ASP A 413 -5.65 -10.23 25.90
CA ASP A 413 -6.90 -9.52 26.14
C ASP A 413 -7.85 -9.65 24.94
N ILE A 414 -8.74 -10.63 25.02
CA ILE A 414 -9.89 -10.78 24.11
C ILE A 414 -10.90 -9.68 24.44
N TYR A 415 -10.88 -8.57 23.70
CA TYR A 415 -11.97 -7.58 23.73
C TYR A 415 -12.98 -7.92 22.62
N ASN A 416 -14.23 -8.22 22.98
CA ASN A 416 -15.33 -8.49 22.04
C ASN A 416 -15.08 -9.58 20.99
N GLY A 417 -14.36 -10.66 21.33
CA GLY A 417 -14.19 -11.81 20.44
C GLY A 417 -13.30 -11.60 19.21
N VAL A 418 -12.69 -10.41 19.06
CA VAL A 418 -11.74 -10.11 17.98
C VAL A 418 -10.34 -9.99 18.57
N GLN A 419 -9.50 -11.00 18.32
CA GLN A 419 -8.09 -10.97 18.72
C GLN A 419 -7.34 -9.94 17.87
N ARG A 420 -7.00 -8.79 18.46
CA ARG A 420 -6.13 -7.81 17.80
C ARG A 420 -4.69 -8.28 17.94
N VAL A 421 -4.12 -8.84 16.88
CA VAL A 421 -2.67 -9.06 16.82
C VAL A 421 -2.01 -7.69 16.71
N ARG A 422 -1.47 -7.20 17.82
CA ARG A 422 -0.63 -6.00 17.82
C ARG A 422 0.81 -6.42 17.74
N GLY A 423 1.60 -5.79 16.88
CA GLY A 423 3.04 -6.02 16.80
C GLY A 423 3.83 -4.73 16.74
N HIS A 424 5.10 -4.82 16.40
CA HIS A 424 5.88 -3.68 15.95
C HIS A 424 6.86 -4.08 14.85
N ASN A 425 7.23 -3.11 14.03
CA ASN A 425 8.29 -3.21 13.03
C ASN A 425 9.52 -2.44 13.55
N GLY A 426 10.67 -3.11 13.57
CA GLY A 426 11.88 -2.60 14.19
C GLY A 426 13.15 -2.87 13.41
N LEU A 427 14.17 -2.08 13.72
CA LEU A 427 15.55 -2.25 13.27
C LEU A 427 16.42 -2.48 14.52
N ALA A 428 17.00 -3.67 14.63
CA ALA A 428 17.98 -3.98 15.65
C ALA A 428 19.40 -3.81 15.09
N ILE A 429 20.25 -3.06 15.79
CA ILE A 429 21.63 -2.81 15.36
C ILE A 429 22.57 -3.55 16.30
N PHE A 430 23.40 -4.41 15.71
CA PHE A 430 24.39 -5.24 16.39
C PHE A 430 25.78 -4.74 16.05
N GLY A 431 26.62 -4.58 17.08
CA GLY A 431 28.02 -4.18 16.93
C GLY A 431 28.96 -5.12 17.69
N PRO A 432 30.24 -5.15 17.34
CA PRO A 432 31.23 -5.99 18.01
C PRO A 432 31.43 -5.54 19.47
N GLY A 433 31.09 -6.40 20.41
CA GLY A 433 31.25 -6.18 21.86
C GLY A 433 30.25 -5.20 22.48
N VAL A 434 29.16 -4.86 21.76
CA VAL A 434 28.13 -3.92 22.23
C VAL A 434 26.78 -4.62 22.30
N GLN A 435 25.95 -4.26 23.27
CA GLN A 435 24.58 -4.76 23.34
C GLN A 435 23.76 -4.26 22.15
N PRO A 436 22.87 -5.09 21.59
CA PRO A 436 22.01 -4.67 20.50
C PRO A 436 21.02 -3.63 21.00
N VAL A 437 20.79 -2.62 20.17
CA VAL A 437 19.82 -1.58 20.46
C VAL A 437 18.82 -1.54 19.32
N VAL A 438 17.58 -1.27 19.69
CA VAL A 438 16.42 -1.41 18.82
C VAL A 438 15.83 -0.03 18.56
N TYR A 439 15.61 0.26 17.29
CA TYR A 439 14.76 1.35 16.83
C TYR A 439 13.44 0.77 16.34
N ILE A 440 12.32 1.40 16.71
CA ILE A 440 10.98 0.99 16.28
C ILE A 440 10.43 2.06 15.34
N LYS A 441 9.80 1.62 14.24
CA LYS A 441 9.25 2.49 13.20
C LYS A 441 8.28 3.51 13.78
N GLN A 442 8.44 4.77 13.38
CA GLN A 442 7.61 5.88 13.88
C GLN A 442 6.42 6.15 12.97
N LYS A 443 6.63 6.07 11.65
CA LYS A 443 5.60 6.31 10.65
C LYS A 443 5.18 4.99 10.01
N LEU A 444 4.02 4.51 10.41
CA LEU A 444 3.43 3.32 9.82
C LEU A 444 2.71 3.65 8.51
N VAL A 445 2.77 2.73 7.56
CA VAL A 445 1.97 2.80 6.33
C VAL A 445 0.48 2.74 6.71
N PRO A 446 -0.32 3.76 6.34
CA PRO A 446 -1.75 3.77 6.63
C PRO A 446 -2.44 2.53 6.06
N LEU A 447 -3.42 2.00 6.80
CA LEU A 447 -4.32 0.91 6.40
C LEU A 447 -3.68 -0.48 6.21
N VAL A 448 -2.37 -0.59 6.17
CA VAL A 448 -1.65 -1.87 6.07
C VAL A 448 -0.92 -2.15 7.37
N GLU A 449 0.02 -1.26 7.73
CA GLU A 449 0.79 -1.43 8.96
C GLU A 449 0.04 -0.89 10.18
N SER A 450 -0.76 0.16 10.03
CA SER A 450 -1.46 0.82 11.14
C SER A 450 -2.49 -0.06 11.85
N PHE A 451 -2.97 -1.15 11.22
CA PHE A 451 -3.89 -2.11 11.84
C PHE A 451 -3.17 -3.24 12.56
N SER A 452 -1.96 -3.60 12.13
CA SER A 452 -1.21 -4.76 12.64
C SER A 452 -0.05 -4.38 13.56
N TYR A 453 0.42 -3.14 13.48
CA TYR A 453 1.61 -2.67 14.19
C TYR A 453 1.34 -1.38 14.99
N GLU A 454 2.03 -1.25 16.12
CA GLU A 454 2.05 -0.04 16.94
C GLU A 454 3.23 0.86 16.54
N LYS A 455 2.97 2.16 16.49
CA LYS A 455 3.98 3.17 16.18
C LYS A 455 4.80 3.51 17.43
N SER A 456 6.08 3.81 17.23
CA SER A 456 6.93 4.33 18.29
C SER A 456 6.86 5.86 18.40
N ILE A 457 6.97 6.36 19.62
CA ILE A 457 7.21 7.78 19.94
C ILE A 457 8.67 8.07 20.28
N VAL A 458 9.50 7.04 20.41
CA VAL A 458 10.91 7.17 20.81
C VAL A 458 11.73 7.64 19.60
N PRO A 459 12.51 8.74 19.71
CA PRO A 459 13.34 9.25 18.62
C PRO A 459 14.43 8.25 18.18
N PRO A 460 14.93 8.35 16.95
CA PRO A 460 15.95 7.44 16.45
C PRO A 460 17.24 7.55 17.27
N PRO A 461 17.81 6.41 17.71
CA PRO A 461 19.05 6.40 18.48
C PRO A 461 20.27 6.74 17.61
N ARG A 462 21.24 7.47 18.20
CA ARG A 462 22.57 7.71 17.63
C ARG A 462 23.62 6.79 18.25
N TYR A 463 24.25 5.98 17.41
CA TYR A 463 25.26 5.00 17.83
C TYR A 463 26.67 5.43 17.47
N PRO A 464 27.64 5.33 18.39
CA PRO A 464 29.05 5.46 18.07
C PRO A 464 29.56 4.17 17.41
N LEU A 465 29.54 4.11 16.08
CA LEU A 465 30.24 3.04 15.37
C LEU A 465 31.75 3.32 15.41
N GLN A 466 32.52 2.38 15.96
CA GLN A 466 33.98 2.49 15.99
C GLN A 466 34.59 1.77 14.79
N LEU A 467 35.27 2.52 13.94
CA LEU A 467 36.10 1.97 12.87
C LEU A 467 37.50 1.68 13.40
N ALA A 468 37.89 0.41 13.29
CA ALA A 468 39.26 -0.01 13.55
C ALA A 468 40.21 0.55 12.48
N ALA A 469 41.45 0.83 12.88
CA ALA A 469 42.47 1.34 11.98
C ALA A 469 42.73 0.39 10.79
N PRO A 470 42.90 0.91 9.56
CA PRO A 470 43.32 0.10 8.43
C PRO A 470 44.73 -0.45 8.66
N LYS A 471 45.05 -1.58 8.03
CA LYS A 471 46.36 -2.25 8.18
C LYS A 471 47.56 -1.38 7.76
N LYS A 472 47.34 -0.40 6.88
CA LYS A 472 48.32 0.61 6.47
C LYS A 472 47.73 1.98 6.80
N HIS A 473 48.17 2.56 7.90
CA HIS A 473 47.69 3.85 8.39
C HIS A 473 48.76 4.94 8.16
N PRO A 474 48.42 6.10 7.58
CA PRO A 474 49.34 7.24 7.48
C PRO A 474 49.72 7.78 8.86
N GLN A 475 51.00 8.00 9.13
CA GLN A 475 51.46 8.49 10.43
C GLN A 475 50.87 9.88 10.73
N GLY A 476 50.08 10.01 11.81
CA GLY A 476 49.56 11.29 12.29
C GLY A 476 48.06 11.35 12.58
N GLU A 477 47.24 10.39 12.13
CA GLU A 477 45.79 10.42 12.42
C GLU A 477 45.39 9.67 13.70
N ILE A 478 44.30 10.13 14.31
CA ILE A 478 43.74 9.59 15.55
C ILE A 478 42.75 8.47 15.20
N TRP A 479 43.02 7.27 15.71
CA TRP A 479 42.15 6.09 15.61
C TRP A 479 41.82 5.56 17.01
N PRO A 480 40.66 4.89 17.21
CA PRO A 480 39.61 4.57 16.24
C PRO A 480 38.76 5.79 15.84
N ARG A 481 38.28 5.81 14.58
CA ARG A 481 37.35 6.84 14.12
C ARG A 481 35.92 6.46 14.50
N THR A 482 35.20 7.39 15.11
CA THR A 482 33.79 7.18 15.50
C THR A 482 32.85 7.74 14.44
N ILE A 483 31.96 6.91 13.91
CA ILE A 483 30.89 7.30 12.98
C ILE A 483 29.56 7.29 13.73
N PRO A 484 28.87 8.43 13.88
CA PRO A 484 27.52 8.47 14.43
C PRO A 484 26.51 7.84 13.45
N LEU A 485 26.01 6.65 13.78
CA LEU A 485 24.94 6.00 13.04
C LEU A 485 23.57 6.43 13.56
N SER A 486 22.59 6.59 12.69
CA SER A 486 21.17 6.72 13.02
C SER A 486 20.34 5.68 12.28
N ALA A 487 19.06 5.60 12.61
CA ALA A 487 18.10 4.68 11.99
C ALA A 487 16.89 5.46 11.44
N ALA A 488 16.32 4.97 10.34
CA ALA A 488 15.01 5.35 9.82
C ALA A 488 14.45 4.13 9.07
N ILE A 489 13.16 3.81 9.17
CA ILE A 489 12.62 2.62 8.50
C ILE A 489 11.61 3.07 7.43
N CYS A 490 11.89 2.74 6.17
CA CYS A 490 10.96 2.89 5.04
C CYS A 490 10.24 4.25 5.03
N LEU A 491 8.94 4.27 5.35
CA LEU A 491 8.10 5.47 5.35
C LEU A 491 8.57 6.58 6.30
N ASP A 492 9.45 6.30 7.27
CA ASP A 492 10.02 7.34 8.15
C ASP A 492 10.67 8.49 7.35
N VAL A 493 11.27 8.19 6.19
CA VAL A 493 11.96 9.17 5.33
C VAL A 493 11.02 10.06 4.51
N SER A 494 9.71 9.78 4.51
CA SER A 494 8.70 10.56 3.76
C SER A 494 8.49 11.99 4.31
N ALA A 495 8.99 12.28 5.51
CA ALA A 495 8.97 13.63 6.08
C ALA A 495 10.28 13.89 6.83
N PRO A 496 10.59 15.13 7.22
CA PRO A 496 11.80 15.47 7.96
C PRO A 496 12.08 14.48 9.10
N LEU A 497 13.28 13.92 9.11
CA LEU A 497 13.67 12.91 10.09
C LEU A 497 13.78 13.54 11.47
N ALA A 498 13.27 12.84 12.49
CA ALA A 498 13.34 13.30 13.87
C ALA A 498 14.81 13.45 14.31
N ALA A 499 15.06 14.43 15.19
CA ALA A 499 16.37 14.62 15.77
C ALA A 499 16.78 13.36 16.56
N SER A 500 17.88 12.75 16.15
CA SER A 500 18.34 11.52 16.74
C SER A 500 19.00 11.76 18.11
N VAL A 501 18.92 10.80 19.03
CA VAL A 501 19.33 10.97 20.44
C VAL A 501 20.54 10.09 20.75
N PRO A 502 21.62 10.61 21.38
CA PRO A 502 22.81 9.82 21.67
C PRO A 502 22.52 8.70 22.63
N VAL A 503 22.91 7.49 22.25
CA VAL A 503 22.88 6.33 23.14
C VAL A 503 24.03 6.44 24.15
N ASN A 504 23.80 6.05 25.41
CA ASN A 504 24.81 6.04 26.47
C ASN A 504 25.46 7.42 26.79
N LYS A 505 24.75 8.52 26.54
CA LYS A 505 25.20 9.91 26.83
C LYS A 505 26.52 10.30 26.15
N THR A 506 26.91 9.61 25.09
CA THR A 506 28.08 10.01 24.30
C THR A 506 27.78 11.30 23.55
N GLU A 507 28.61 12.32 23.69
CA GLU A 507 28.50 13.57 22.92
C GLU A 507 28.88 13.33 21.46
N LEU A 508 27.96 12.77 20.67
CA LEU A 508 28.10 12.71 19.22
C LEU A 508 27.42 13.92 18.59
N GLY A 509 28.02 14.44 17.52
CA GLY A 509 27.41 15.43 16.64
C GLY A 509 26.26 14.85 15.82
N ARG A 510 25.90 15.53 14.72
CA ARG A 510 24.87 15.06 13.77
C ARG A 510 25.21 13.65 13.24
N PRO A 511 24.21 12.85 12.86
CA PRO A 511 24.47 11.53 12.27
C PRO A 511 25.27 11.68 10.98
N ALA A 512 26.22 10.77 10.78
CA ALA A 512 27.05 10.72 9.58
C ALA A 512 26.53 9.66 8.60
N LEU A 513 25.91 8.59 9.12
CA LEU A 513 25.30 7.54 8.31
C LEU A 513 23.94 7.13 8.90
N ILE A 514 22.93 7.03 8.06
CA ILE A 514 21.58 6.59 8.41
C ILE A 514 21.36 5.21 7.82
N LEU A 515 21.04 4.22 8.66
CA LEU A 515 20.64 2.89 8.20
C LEU A 515 19.15 2.90 7.90
N ALA A 516 18.80 2.66 6.64
CA ALA A 516 17.44 2.75 6.15
C ALA A 516 16.97 1.45 5.47
N PRO A 517 16.54 0.45 6.26
CA PRO A 517 15.88 -0.71 5.71
C PRO A 517 14.50 -0.30 5.16
N ALA A 518 14.15 -0.82 3.99
CA ALA A 518 12.88 -0.57 3.35
C ALA A 518 12.31 -1.84 2.71
N ARG A 519 11.02 -1.81 2.45
CA ARG A 519 10.31 -2.82 1.67
C ARG A 519 9.15 -2.18 0.93
N THR A 520 9.40 -1.74 -0.29
CA THR A 520 8.35 -1.16 -1.15
C THR A 520 7.63 -2.23 -1.96
N TRP A 521 6.39 -1.98 -2.36
CA TRP A 521 5.57 -2.95 -3.11
C TRP A 521 5.56 -2.68 -4.62
N HIS A 522 6.16 -1.59 -5.08
CA HIS A 522 6.20 -1.23 -6.49
C HIS A 522 7.51 -0.49 -6.82
N PRO A 523 8.17 -0.78 -7.97
CA PRO A 523 9.45 -0.18 -8.32
C PRO A 523 9.44 1.34 -8.37
N GLU A 524 8.35 1.95 -8.85
CA GLU A 524 8.22 3.42 -8.89
C GLU A 524 8.16 4.02 -7.49
N ILE A 525 7.48 3.35 -6.56
CA ILE A 525 7.41 3.77 -5.16
C ILE A 525 8.79 3.61 -4.51
N GLY A 526 9.50 2.52 -4.80
CA GLY A 526 10.90 2.32 -4.42
C GLY A 526 11.80 3.47 -4.86
N LYS A 527 11.70 3.90 -6.12
CA LYS A 527 12.45 5.04 -6.66
C LYS A 527 12.11 6.36 -5.95
N THR A 528 10.83 6.67 -5.79
CA THR A 528 10.40 7.91 -5.12
C THR A 528 10.81 7.91 -3.65
N MET A 529 10.65 6.79 -2.94
CA MET A 529 11.09 6.65 -1.55
C MET A 529 12.60 6.79 -1.40
N PHE A 530 13.39 6.25 -2.34
CA PHE A 530 14.83 6.46 -2.37
C PHE A 530 15.20 7.94 -2.59
N GLN A 531 14.49 8.66 -3.46
CA GLN A 531 14.70 10.11 -3.64
C GLN A 531 14.42 10.89 -2.36
N TYR A 532 13.32 10.57 -1.66
CA TYR A 532 13.05 11.14 -0.34
C TYR A 532 14.18 10.81 0.64
N ALA A 533 14.61 9.56 0.71
CA ALA A 533 15.71 9.12 1.57
C ALA A 533 16.99 9.94 1.33
N SER A 534 17.39 10.10 0.06
CA SER A 534 18.55 10.90 -0.36
C SER A 534 18.43 12.37 0.07
N MET A 535 17.25 12.96 -0.12
CA MET A 535 16.98 14.34 0.30
C MET A 535 17.08 14.49 1.82
N ARG A 536 16.50 13.58 2.60
CA ARG A 536 16.58 13.61 4.08
C ARG A 536 18.00 13.43 4.59
N ALA A 537 18.80 12.60 3.92
CA ALA A 537 20.21 12.43 4.26
C ALA A 537 20.98 13.76 4.05
N THR A 538 20.74 14.42 2.91
CA THR A 538 21.34 15.71 2.56
C THR A 538 20.96 16.82 3.54
N GLU A 539 19.70 16.86 4.01
CA GLU A 539 19.26 17.81 5.04
C GLU A 539 20.05 17.70 6.34
N GLN A 540 20.36 16.47 6.76
CA GLN A 540 21.13 16.22 7.98
C GLN A 540 22.64 16.33 7.78
N GLY A 541 23.11 16.47 6.54
CA GLY A 541 24.52 16.35 6.19
C GLY A 541 25.07 14.94 6.41
N ALA A 542 24.21 13.93 6.26
CA ALA A 542 24.51 12.52 6.47
C ALA A 542 24.47 11.75 5.14
N SER A 543 25.12 10.60 5.10
CA SER A 543 24.86 9.57 4.08
C SER A 543 23.71 8.66 4.53
N ILE A 544 23.03 8.01 3.59
CA ILE A 544 21.99 7.02 3.88
C ILE A 544 22.32 5.72 3.16
N LEU A 545 22.24 4.60 3.88
CA LEU A 545 22.30 3.26 3.31
C LEU A 545 20.86 2.77 3.15
N TRP A 546 20.37 2.75 1.92
CA TRP A 546 18.99 2.38 1.63
C TRP A 546 18.95 0.96 1.07
N CYS A 547 18.36 0.04 1.82
CA CYS A 547 18.24 -1.36 1.43
C CYS A 547 16.76 -1.76 1.32
N ASP A 548 16.23 -1.70 0.10
CA ASP A 548 14.85 -2.06 -0.20
C ASP A 548 14.73 -3.55 -0.54
N GLY A 549 13.98 -4.30 0.25
CA GLY A 549 13.66 -5.72 0.01
C GLY A 549 12.37 -5.95 -0.78
N GLY A 550 11.79 -4.88 -1.31
CA GLY A 550 10.63 -4.90 -2.19
C GLY A 550 10.88 -5.55 -3.55
N GLU A 551 9.81 -6.00 -4.21
CA GLU A 551 9.90 -6.49 -5.59
C GLU A 551 10.27 -5.33 -6.52
N GLY A 552 11.45 -5.41 -7.15
CA GLY A 552 12.03 -4.32 -7.93
C GLY A 552 12.40 -3.08 -7.10
N GLY A 553 12.64 -3.26 -5.80
CA GLY A 553 13.12 -2.24 -4.88
C GLY A 553 14.49 -1.67 -5.26
N VAL A 554 14.73 -0.41 -4.87
CA VAL A 554 16.00 0.29 -5.13
C VAL A 554 16.92 0.13 -3.93
N SER A 555 18.19 -0.22 -4.13
CA SER A 555 19.17 -0.34 -3.03
C SER A 555 20.48 0.32 -3.41
N VAL A 556 20.92 1.30 -2.60
CA VAL A 556 22.06 2.19 -2.90
C VAL A 556 22.79 2.59 -1.61
#